data_AF-A0A2V3I0Z0-F1
#
_entry.id   AF-A0A2V3I0Z0-F1
#
_cell.length_a   1.000
_cell.length_b   1.000
_cell.length_c   1.000
_cell.angle_alpha   90.00
_cell.angle_beta   90.00
_cell.angle_gamma   90.00
#
_symmetry.space_group_name_H-M   'P 1'
#
loop_
_entity.id
_entity.type
_entity.pdbx_description
1 polymer ?
#
loop_
_entity_poly.entity_id
_entity_poly.type
_entity_poly.pdbx_seq_one_letter_code
_entity_poly.pdbx_strand_id
1 'polypeptide(L)'
;MANSDIDGLRPITIGLTSIKGVGMRTSQQICRLAGIDGKTLGGHLSDDEQDNLRSAIDDYATTVPWWLVNRQRDLGTNEDAHIVAMEVKMTRDDDISRMA
;
A
#
# COMPACT_ATOMS: atom_id res chain seq x y z
N MET A 1 -2.84 -6.08 7.62
CA MET A 1 -1.86 -5.89 8.74
C MET A 1 -1.09 -4.55 8.68
N ALA A 2 -1.65 -3.51 8.04
CA ALA A 2 -1.06 -2.17 8.00
C ALA A 2 -1.62 -1.31 9.13
N ASN A 3 -1.18 -1.55 10.37
CA ASN A 3 -1.51 -0.71 11.54
C ASN A 3 -0.59 0.52 11.56
N SER A 4 -0.59 1.30 10.48
CA SER A 4 0.11 2.58 10.42
C SER A 4 -0.92 3.68 10.63
N ASP A 5 -0.73 4.51 11.66
CA ASP A 5 -1.60 5.64 11.92
C ASP A 5 -1.53 6.62 10.74
N ILE A 6 -2.63 6.76 10.02
CA ILE A 6 -2.78 7.70 8.92
C ILE A 6 -3.17 9.06 9.52
N ASP A 7 -2.46 10.12 9.15
CA ASP A 7 -2.78 11.48 9.58
C ASP A 7 -4.13 11.95 9.01
N GLY A 8 -5.15 12.00 9.87
CA GLY A 8 -6.51 12.40 9.50
C GLY A 8 -6.67 13.87 9.10
N LEU A 9 -5.66 14.72 9.37
CA LEU A 9 -5.66 16.14 8.98
C LEU A 9 -5.16 16.36 7.55
N ARG A 10 -4.69 15.31 6.88
CA ARG A 10 -4.20 15.39 5.50
C ARG A 10 -5.18 14.76 4.51
N PRO A 11 -5.14 15.18 3.24
CA PRO A 11 -5.81 14.46 2.17
C PRO A 11 -5.40 12.99 2.17
N ILE A 12 -6.34 12.07 1.96
CA ILE A 12 -6.10 10.62 2.00
C ILE A 12 -4.93 10.21 1.11
N THR A 13 -4.84 10.81 -0.08
CA THR A 13 -3.74 10.52 -1.02
C THR A 13 -2.37 10.78 -0.41
N ILE A 14 -2.24 11.81 0.42
CA ILE A 14 -1.02 12.14 1.14
C ILE A 14 -0.91 11.31 2.41
N GLY A 15 -2.01 11.12 3.14
CA GLY A 15 -2.05 10.31 4.36
C GLY A 15 -1.49 8.91 4.13
N LEU A 16 -1.92 8.24 3.07
CA LEU A 16 -1.47 6.88 2.71
C LEU A 16 0.01 6.78 2.38
N THR A 17 0.64 7.87 1.93
CA THR A 17 2.10 7.86 1.65
C THR A 17 2.95 7.73 2.91
N SER A 18 2.35 7.90 4.09
CA SER A 18 3.00 7.66 5.38
C SER A 18 3.30 6.16 5.58
N ILE A 19 2.54 5.29 4.91
CA ILE A 19 2.74 3.83 4.95
C ILE A 19 3.95 3.47 4.09
N LYS A 20 4.94 2.79 4.69
CA LYS A 20 6.09 2.30 3.94
C LYS A 20 5.63 1.33 2.84
N GLY A 21 6.17 1.50 1.64
CA GLY A 21 5.76 0.74 0.45
C GLY A 21 4.70 1.44 -0.42
N VAL A 22 3.98 2.44 0.12
CA VAL A 22 2.95 3.20 -0.61
C VAL A 22 3.48 4.58 -0.98
N GLY A 23 3.66 4.82 -2.29
CA GLY A 23 4.00 6.14 -2.83
C GLY A 23 2.78 6.94 -3.30
N MET A 24 2.98 8.19 -3.74
CA MET A 24 1.89 9.05 -4.25
C MET A 24 1.10 8.40 -5.39
N ARG A 25 1.80 7.75 -6.34
CA ARG A 25 1.17 7.07 -7.48
C ARG A 25 0.33 5.86 -7.04
N THR A 26 0.89 5.05 -6.15
CA THR A 26 0.22 3.87 -5.58
C THR A 26 -1.01 4.30 -4.79
N SER A 27 -0.87 5.31 -3.94
CA SER A 27 -1.94 5.91 -3.16
C SER A 27 -3.10 6.41 -4.03
N GLN A 28 -2.80 7.15 -5.10
CA GLN A 28 -3.84 7.60 -6.06
C GLN A 28 -4.58 6.43 -6.70
N GLN A 29 -3.88 5.34 -7.03
CA GLN A 29 -4.53 4.15 -7.57
C GLN A 29 -5.35 3.39 -6.55
N ILE A 30 -4.89 3.27 -5.30
CA ILE A 30 -5.68 2.69 -4.22
C ILE A 30 -6.97 3.49 -4.02
N CYS A 31 -6.90 4.82 -3.97
CA CYS A 31 -8.10 5.67 -3.88
C CYS A 31 -9.06 5.44 -5.06
N ARG A 32 -8.51 5.31 -6.28
CA ARG A 32 -9.32 5.03 -7.48
C ARG A 32 -9.98 3.65 -7.45
N LEU A 33 -9.28 2.63 -6.96
CA LEU A 33 -9.82 1.27 -6.82
C LEU A 33 -10.89 1.19 -5.74
N ALA A 34 -10.69 1.91 -4.63
CA ALA A 34 -11.66 2.00 -3.55
C ALA A 34 -12.87 2.91 -3.86
N GLY A 35 -12.83 3.67 -4.97
CA GLY A 35 -13.90 4.60 -5.34
C GLY A 35 -14.00 5.84 -4.46
N ILE A 36 -12.93 6.21 -3.76
CA ILE A 36 -12.88 7.31 -2.79
C ILE A 36 -12.19 8.53 -3.42
N ASP A 37 -12.73 9.74 -3.18
CA ASP A 37 -12.06 10.97 -3.60
C ASP A 37 -10.77 11.19 -2.79
N GLY A 38 -9.63 11.13 -3.47
CA GLY A 38 -8.32 11.29 -2.84
C GLY A 38 -8.04 12.67 -2.21
N LYS A 39 -8.93 13.65 -2.42
CA LYS A 39 -8.87 15.00 -1.84
C LYS A 39 -9.56 15.12 -0.49
N THR A 40 -10.42 14.17 -0.12
CA THR A 40 -11.07 14.21 1.20
C THR A 40 -10.03 14.00 2.30
N LEU A 41 -10.29 14.61 3.46
CA LEU A 41 -9.45 14.48 4.64
C LEU A 41 -9.63 13.10 5.25
N GLY A 42 -8.53 12.45 5.67
CA GLY A 42 -8.59 11.09 6.20
C GLY A 42 -9.52 10.94 7.40
N GLY A 43 -9.66 11.97 8.23
CA GLY A 43 -10.58 11.96 9.38
C GLY A 43 -12.08 12.05 9.04
N HIS A 44 -12.43 12.27 7.77
CA HIS A 44 -13.83 12.33 7.32
C HIS A 44 -14.30 11.02 6.68
N LEU A 45 -13.45 9.98 6.63
CA LEU A 45 -13.82 8.67 6.11
C LEU A 45 -14.73 7.93 7.08
N SER A 46 -15.84 7.41 6.56
CA SER A 46 -16.66 6.44 7.27
C SER A 46 -15.91 5.12 7.47
N ASP A 47 -16.34 4.32 8.45
CA ASP A 47 -15.73 3.02 8.72
C ASP A 47 -15.82 2.08 7.50
N ASP A 48 -16.94 2.13 6.76
CA ASP A 48 -17.12 1.37 5.51
C ASP A 48 -16.10 1.78 4.42
N GLU A 49 -15.84 3.08 4.27
CA GLU A 49 -14.82 3.56 3.33
C GLU A 49 -13.40 3.18 3.76
N GLN A 50 -13.13 3.16 5.07
CA GLN A 50 -11.84 2.69 5.58
C GLN A 50 -11.62 1.21 5.30
N ASP A 51 -12.65 0.38 5.45
CA ASP A 51 -12.56 -1.06 5.17
C ASP A 51 -12.47 -1.35 3.66
N ASN A 52 -13.17 -0.58 2.82
CA ASN A 52 -12.98 -0.63 1.36
C ASN A 52 -11.55 -0.27 0.97
N LEU A 53 -10.95 0.73 1.63
CA LEU A 53 -9.58 1.13 1.35
C LEU A 53 -8.57 0.06 1.81
N ARG A 54 -8.80 -0.60 2.94
CA ARG A 54 -8.00 -1.75 3.38
C ARG A 54 -8.07 -2.90 2.38
N SER A 55 -9.27 -3.23 1.93
CA SER A 55 -9.48 -4.28 0.92
C SER A 55 -8.77 -3.93 -0.39
N ALA A 56 -8.85 -2.67 -0.84
CA ALA A 56 -8.16 -2.21 -2.04
C ALA A 56 -6.63 -2.24 -1.93
N ILE A 57 -6.07 -2.12 -0.72
CA ILE A 57 -4.62 -2.30 -0.48
C ILE A 57 -4.24 -3.77 -0.60
N ASP A 58 -5.02 -4.66 0.00
CA ASP A 58 -4.77 -6.10 -0.02
C ASP A 58 -4.92 -6.66 -1.46
N ASP A 59 -5.90 -6.17 -2.23
CA ASP A 59 -6.13 -6.52 -3.63
C ASP A 59 -5.24 -5.74 -4.63
N TYR A 60 -4.39 -4.83 -4.14
CA TYR A 60 -3.61 -3.96 -5.01
C TYR A 60 -2.69 -4.76 -5.94
N ALA A 61 -2.03 -5.78 -5.41
CA ALA A 61 -1.05 -6.58 -6.16
C ALA A 61 -1.66 -7.34 -7.36
N THR A 62 -2.93 -7.76 -7.25
CA THR A 62 -3.63 -8.53 -8.30
C THR A 62 -4.35 -7.64 -9.31
N THR A 63 -4.70 -6.41 -8.90
CA THR A 63 -5.52 -5.51 -9.73
C THR A 63 -4.67 -4.63 -10.65
N VAL A 64 -3.42 -4.35 -10.28
CA VAL A 64 -2.53 -3.52 -11.09
C VAL A 64 -1.61 -4.34 -12.00
N PRO A 65 -1.10 -3.76 -13.11
CA PRO A 65 -0.08 -4.41 -13.91
C PRO A 65 1.16 -4.76 -13.08
N TRP A 66 1.77 -5.89 -13.37
CA TRP A 66 2.95 -6.42 -12.65
C TRP A 66 4.09 -5.38 -12.49
N TRP A 67 4.32 -4.52 -13.48
CA TRP A 67 5.38 -3.51 -13.42
C TRP A 67 5.11 -2.39 -12.40
N LEU A 68 3.89 -2.29 -11.86
CA LEU A 68 3.49 -1.28 -10.90
C LEU A 68 3.61 -1.76 -9.44
N VAL A 69 3.82 -3.06 -9.22
CA VAL A 69 4.08 -3.59 -7.87
C VAL A 69 5.53 -3.36 -7.45
N ASN A 70 5.78 -3.38 -6.13
CA ASN A 70 7.10 -3.02 -5.56
C ASN A 70 8.01 -4.23 -5.30
N ARG A 71 7.50 -5.45 -5.45
CA ARG A 71 8.28 -6.69 -5.43
C ARG A 71 7.90 -7.57 -6.62
N GLN A 72 8.61 -7.38 -7.72
CA GLN A 72 8.38 -8.13 -8.95
C GLN A 72 9.22 -9.41 -8.93
N ARG A 73 8.62 -10.53 -9.36
CA ARG A 73 9.27 -11.85 -9.46
C ARG A 73 10.07 -12.20 -8.21
N ASP A 74 9.39 -12.37 -7.08
CA ASP A 74 10.03 -12.79 -5.84
C ASP A 74 10.87 -14.07 -6.05
N LEU A 75 12.05 -14.14 -5.44
CA LEU A 75 12.98 -15.25 -5.65
C LEU A 75 12.49 -16.58 -5.06
N GLY A 76 11.61 -16.56 -4.05
CA GLY A 76 11.08 -17.75 -3.39
C GLY A 76 9.84 -18.30 -4.07
N THR A 77 8.89 -17.43 -4.44
CA THR A 77 7.60 -17.84 -5.02
C THR A 77 7.53 -17.67 -6.53
N ASN A 78 8.41 -16.85 -7.12
CA ASN A 78 8.35 -16.40 -8.52
C ASN A 78 7.04 -15.67 -8.87
N GLU A 79 6.39 -15.09 -7.86
CA GLU A 79 5.16 -14.30 -8.00
C GLU A 79 5.45 -12.81 -7.82
N ASP A 80 4.54 -11.97 -8.33
CA ASP A 80 4.57 -10.53 -8.14
C ASP A 80 3.78 -10.17 -6.87
N ALA A 81 4.38 -9.33 -6.02
CA ALA A 81 3.79 -8.91 -4.75
C ALA A 81 3.90 -7.39 -4.55
N HIS A 82 2.96 -6.85 -3.79
CA HIS A 82 3.04 -5.49 -3.28
C HIS A 82 3.16 -5.50 -1.76
N ILE A 83 4.38 -5.39 -1.25
CA ILE A 83 4.68 -5.44 0.18
C ILE A 83 4.48 -4.08 0.84
N VAL A 84 3.94 -4.04 2.05
CA VAL A 84 3.59 -2.78 2.76
C VAL A 84 4.02 -2.79 4.22
N ALA A 85 4.13 -1.60 4.81
CA ALA A 85 4.45 -1.36 6.21
C ALA A 85 5.75 -2.08 6.67
N MET A 86 5.65 -2.91 7.70
CA MET A 86 6.79 -3.61 8.31
C MET A 86 7.43 -4.64 7.39
N GLU A 87 6.63 -5.24 6.51
CA GLU A 87 7.09 -6.26 5.57
C GLU A 87 8.19 -5.70 4.65
N VAL A 88 8.05 -4.45 4.20
CA VAL A 88 9.07 -3.76 3.41
C VAL A 88 10.44 -3.78 4.08
N LYS A 89 10.48 -3.58 5.39
CA LYS A 89 11.74 -3.58 6.15
C LYS A 89 12.26 -5.00 6.33
N MET A 90 11.41 -5.93 6.76
CA MET A 90 11.80 -7.33 6.99
C MET A 90 12.34 -7.97 5.72
N THR A 91 11.61 -7.85 4.61
CA THR A 91 12.03 -8.39 3.32
C THR A 91 13.35 -7.81 2.85
N ARG A 92 13.58 -6.51 3.07
CA ARG A 92 14.87 -5.87 2.74
C ARG A 92 16.02 -6.43 3.60
N ASP A 93 15.80 -6.61 4.90
CA ASP A 93 16.82 -7.13 5.81
C ASP A 93 17.15 -8.61 5.47
N ASP A 94 16.14 -9.41 5.08
CA ASP A 94 16.31 -10.78 4.59
C ASP A 94 17.08 -10.82 3.26
N ASP A 95 16.71 -9.95 2.30
CA ASP A 95 17.39 -9.85 1.01
C ASP A 95 18.87 -9.44 1.21
N ILE A 96 19.18 -8.54 2.15
CA ILE A 96 20.57 -8.19 2.52
C ILE A 96 21.29 -9.39 3.13
N SER A 97 20.64 -10.12 4.04
CA SER A 97 21.22 -11.27 4.72
C SER A 97 21.55 -12.42 3.76
N ARG A 98 20.81 -12.56 2.66
CA ARG A 98 21.08 -13.55 1.61
C ARG A 98 22.29 -13.21 0.73
N MET A 99 22.71 -11.95 0.71
CA MET A 99 23.89 -11.50 -0.06
C MET A 99 25.20 -11.56 0.74
N ALA A 100 25.12 -11.75 2.06
CA ALA A 100 26.26 -11.88 2.97
C ALA A 100 26.82 -13.31 2.96
#